data_AF-A0A2Z5EN30-F1
#
_entry.id   AF-A0A2Z5EN30-F1
#
_cell.length_a   1.000
_cell.length_b   1.000
_cell.length_c   1.000
_cell.angle_alpha   90.00
_cell.angle_beta   90.00
_cell.angle_gamma   90.00
#
_symmetry.space_group_name_H-M   'P 1'
#
loop_
_entity.id
_entity.type
_entity.pdbx_description
1 polymer ?
#
loop_
_entity_poly.entity_id
_entity_poly.type
_entity_poly.pdbx_seq_one_letter_code
_entity_poly.pdbx_strand_id
1 'polypeptide(L)'
;EIFRSKKADFEFNHSDESVKQIVEWTKTEDYKQKNFARDSLSVNPAKACQPLGAVFVANGFAKTLSFVHGSQGCVAYYRSHFSRHFKEPTSCVSSSMTEDAAVFGGLNNMVDGLANAYSL
;
A
#
# COMPACT_ATOMS: atom_id res chain seq x y z
N GLU A 1 -3.97 -32.77 10.58
CA GLU A 1 -3.55 -33.69 9.50
C GLU A 1 -3.23 -32.95 8.20
N ILE A 2 -4.18 -32.19 7.64
CA ILE A 2 -4.05 -31.47 6.35
C ILE A 2 -2.80 -30.57 6.26
N PHE A 3 -2.51 -29.75 7.28
CA PHE A 3 -1.32 -28.88 7.23
C PHE A 3 0.00 -29.63 7.29
N ARG A 4 0.02 -30.79 7.95
CA ARG A 4 1.23 -31.62 8.05
C ARG A 4 1.54 -32.29 6.72
N SER A 5 0.55 -32.89 6.07
CA SER A 5 0.73 -33.47 4.72
C SER A 5 1.05 -32.37 3.70
N LYS A 6 0.37 -31.21 3.77
CA LYS A 6 0.72 -30.05 2.93
C LYS A 6 2.21 -29.69 3.04
N LYS A 7 2.69 -29.52 4.27
CA LYS A 7 4.07 -29.14 4.57
C LYS A 7 5.05 -30.20 4.07
N ALA A 8 4.82 -31.46 4.43
CA ALA A 8 5.73 -32.57 4.11
C ALA A 8 5.79 -32.88 2.60
N ASP A 9 4.65 -32.86 1.94
CA ASP A 9 4.53 -33.46 0.60
C ASP A 9 4.60 -32.41 -0.52
N PHE A 10 4.35 -31.12 -0.23
CA PHE A 10 4.16 -30.11 -1.28
C PHE A 10 4.84 -28.75 -1.05
N GLU A 11 5.28 -28.42 0.17
CA GLU A 11 5.87 -27.09 0.45
C GLU A 11 7.38 -27.00 0.23
N PHE A 12 8.08 -28.15 0.11
CA PHE A 12 9.54 -28.21 -0.05
C PHE A 12 10.29 -27.32 0.96
N ASN A 13 9.85 -27.33 2.22
CA ASN A 13 10.32 -26.42 3.25
C ASN A 13 11.75 -26.74 3.70
N HIS A 14 12.46 -25.71 4.18
CA HIS A 14 13.68 -25.92 4.96
C HIS A 14 13.37 -26.72 6.24
N SER A 15 14.38 -27.46 6.73
CA SER A 15 14.25 -28.21 7.98
C SER A 15 13.95 -27.27 9.16
N ASP A 16 13.20 -27.76 10.15
CA ASP A 16 12.87 -26.96 11.33
C ASP A 16 14.13 -26.53 12.11
N GLU A 17 15.20 -27.33 12.05
CA GLU A 17 16.51 -27.00 12.63
C GLU A 17 17.15 -25.81 11.90
N SER A 18 17.18 -25.82 10.57
CA SER A 18 17.71 -24.70 9.77
C SER A 18 16.92 -23.42 10.01
N VAL A 19 15.59 -23.50 10.11
CA VAL A 19 14.74 -22.34 10.43
C VAL A 19 15.09 -21.77 11.81
N LYS A 20 15.24 -22.62 12.84
CA LYS A 20 15.64 -22.19 14.19
C LYS A 20 17.00 -21.52 14.19
N GLN A 21 17.98 -22.09 13.48
CA GLN A 21 19.33 -21.51 13.38
C GLN A 21 19.30 -20.09 12.79
N ILE A 22 18.54 -19.88 11.70
CA ILE A 22 18.39 -18.55 11.10
C ILE A 22 17.67 -17.60 12.06
N VAL A 23 16.59 -18.04 12.71
CA VAL A 23 15.87 -17.22 13.69
C VAL A 23 16.80 -16.76 14.82
N GLU A 24 17.62 -17.64 15.39
CA GLU A 24 18.57 -17.25 16.42
C GLU A 24 19.66 -16.31 15.88
N TRP A 25 20.16 -16.54 14.67
CA TRP A 25 21.10 -15.61 14.03
C TRP A 25 20.51 -14.21 13.83
N THR A 26 19.23 -14.07 13.46
CA THR A 26 18.59 -12.75 13.27
C THR A 26 18.49 -11.91 14.55
N LYS A 27 18.68 -12.52 15.73
CA LYS A 27 18.69 -11.84 17.03
C LYS A 27 20.09 -11.37 17.46
N THR A 28 21.14 -11.74 16.72
CA THR A 28 22.54 -11.46 17.08
C THR A 28 22.97 -10.04 16.72
N GLU A 29 24.06 -9.57 17.35
CA GLU A 29 24.66 -8.28 17.01
C GLU A 29 25.27 -8.29 15.59
N ASP A 30 25.82 -9.42 15.12
CA ASP A 30 26.32 -9.55 13.74
C ASP A 30 25.20 -9.27 12.72
N TYR A 31 24.02 -9.89 12.90
CA TYR A 31 22.88 -9.64 12.03
C TYR A 31 22.43 -8.18 12.10
N LYS A 32 22.37 -7.61 13.31
CA LYS A 32 22.01 -6.21 13.50
C LYS A 32 22.95 -5.28 12.72
N GLN A 33 24.26 -5.47 12.78
CA GLN A 33 25.20 -4.65 12.01
C GLN A 33 24.95 -4.74 10.50
N LYS A 34 24.71 -5.94 9.97
CA LYS A 34 24.32 -6.12 8.55
C LYS A 34 22.99 -5.46 8.22
N ASN A 35 22.02 -5.54 9.14
CA ASN A 35 20.70 -4.95 9.00
C ASN A 35 20.77 -3.41 8.94
N PHE A 36 21.61 -2.78 9.76
CA PHE A 36 21.84 -1.32 9.77
C PHE A 36 22.72 -0.85 8.60
N ALA A 37 23.55 -1.72 8.03
CA ALA A 37 24.37 -1.43 6.85
C ALA A 37 23.58 -1.42 5.53
N ARG A 38 22.26 -1.70 5.54
CA ARG A 38 21.43 -1.62 4.33
C ARG A 38 21.32 -0.19 3.83
N ASP A 39 21.49 0.00 2.52
CA ASP A 39 21.34 1.29 1.84
C ASP A 39 20.09 1.38 0.95
N SER A 40 19.63 0.25 0.41
CA SER A 40 18.61 0.22 -0.67
C SER A 40 17.33 -0.50 -0.26
N LEU A 41 17.44 -1.54 0.57
CA LEU A 41 16.29 -2.33 1.01
C LEU A 41 15.61 -1.68 2.23
N SER A 42 14.30 -1.47 2.15
CA SER A 42 13.44 -1.11 3.27
C SER A 42 12.55 -2.30 3.67
N VAL A 43 12.41 -2.56 4.97
CA VAL A 43 11.56 -3.64 5.52
C VAL A 43 10.69 -3.03 6.61
N ASN A 44 9.38 -3.33 6.59
CA ASN A 44 8.39 -2.84 7.55
C ASN A 44 8.48 -1.31 7.78
N PRO A 45 8.28 -0.49 6.73
CA PRO A 45 8.44 0.96 6.84
C PRO A 45 7.44 1.57 7.83
N ALA A 46 7.92 2.47 8.68
CA ALA A 46 7.08 3.27 9.59
C ALA A 46 6.65 4.60 8.95
N LYS A 47 6.24 4.56 7.68
CA LYS A 47 5.75 5.72 6.91
C LYS A 47 4.78 5.28 5.82
N ALA A 48 3.92 6.19 5.37
CA ALA A 48 3.09 6.05 4.19
C ALA A 48 3.47 7.10 3.12
N CYS A 49 2.81 7.08 1.96
CA CYS A 49 3.07 8.03 0.89
C CYS A 49 2.24 9.33 1.02
N GLN A 50 2.72 10.40 0.39
CA GLN A 50 2.17 11.76 0.49
C GLN A 50 0.64 11.89 0.26
N PRO A 51 0.03 11.34 -0.80
CA PRO A 51 -1.39 11.56 -1.10
C PRO A 51 -2.34 10.99 -0.03
N LEU A 52 -1.91 10.04 0.79
CA LEU A 52 -2.69 9.61 1.96
C LEU A 52 -2.96 10.80 2.90
N GLY A 53 -1.93 11.61 3.17
CA GLY A 53 -2.06 12.82 3.97
C GLY A 53 -2.88 13.92 3.30
N ALA A 54 -2.75 14.07 1.97
CA ALA A 54 -3.54 15.04 1.20
C ALA A 54 -5.04 14.73 1.29
N VAL A 55 -5.44 13.46 1.17
CA VAL A 55 -6.83 13.01 1.34
C VAL A 55 -7.33 13.27 2.77
N PHE A 56 -6.49 12.99 3.79
CA PHE A 56 -6.86 13.26 5.18
C PHE A 56 -7.18 14.74 5.42
N VAL A 57 -6.32 15.63 4.94
CA VAL A 57 -6.49 17.08 5.08
C VAL A 57 -7.70 17.58 4.30
N ALA A 58 -7.87 17.14 3.04
CA ALA A 58 -8.98 17.56 2.19
C ALA A 58 -10.35 17.16 2.77
N ASN A 59 -10.46 15.98 3.39
CA ASN A 59 -11.67 15.55 4.07
C ASN A 59 -12.03 16.38 5.32
N GLY A 60 -11.11 17.22 5.81
CA GLY A 60 -11.36 18.15 6.92
C GLY A 60 -12.06 19.46 6.50
N PHE A 61 -12.17 19.75 5.20
CA PHE A 61 -12.83 20.96 4.71
C PHE A 61 -14.32 20.72 4.44
N ALA A 62 -15.15 21.70 4.79
CA ALA A 62 -16.60 21.60 4.64
C ALA A 62 -17.00 21.32 3.17
N LYS A 63 -17.85 20.30 2.95
CA LYS A 63 -18.35 19.88 1.64
C LYS A 63 -17.26 19.65 0.58
N THR A 64 -16.09 19.15 1.01
CA THR A 64 -14.97 18.86 0.12
C THR A 64 -14.88 17.37 -0.20
N LEU A 65 -14.81 17.04 -1.50
CA LEU A 65 -14.55 15.69 -1.97
C LEU A 65 -13.07 15.55 -2.34
N SER A 66 -12.35 14.67 -1.64
CA SER A 66 -10.95 14.38 -1.97
C SER A 66 -10.81 13.76 -3.35
N PHE A 67 -10.05 14.41 -4.24
CA PHE A 67 -9.80 13.95 -5.61
C PHE A 67 -8.29 13.74 -5.84
N VAL A 68 -7.89 12.52 -6.22
CA VAL A 68 -6.50 12.19 -6.53
C VAL A 68 -6.36 11.88 -8.02
N HIS A 69 -5.74 12.79 -8.76
CA HIS A 69 -5.39 12.57 -10.16
C HIS A 69 -4.34 11.47 -10.29
N GLY A 70 -4.59 10.46 -11.14
CA GLY A 70 -3.70 9.33 -11.32
C GLY A 70 -4.42 7.98 -11.30
N SER A 71 -3.72 6.96 -10.80
CA SER A 71 -4.22 5.59 -10.73
C SER A 71 -5.28 5.42 -9.63
N GLN A 72 -6.36 4.73 -9.96
CA GLN A 72 -7.44 4.42 -9.03
C GLN A 72 -7.05 3.46 -7.90
N GLY A 73 -6.01 2.63 -8.09
CA GLY A 73 -5.55 1.68 -7.07
C GLY A 73 -5.07 2.39 -5.80
N CYS A 74 -4.42 3.55 -5.97
CA CYS A 74 -4.01 4.42 -4.88
C CYS A 74 -5.19 4.82 -3.97
N VAL A 75 -6.30 5.29 -4.58
CA VAL A 75 -7.48 5.74 -3.85
C VAL A 75 -8.17 4.59 -3.10
N ALA A 76 -8.23 3.40 -3.68
CA ALA A 76 -8.75 2.22 -2.97
C ALA A 76 -7.94 1.90 -1.70
N TYR A 77 -6.61 2.01 -1.77
CA TYR A 77 -5.73 1.85 -0.60
C TYR A 77 -5.95 2.95 0.44
N TYR A 78 -6.03 4.22 0.04
CA TYR A 78 -6.21 5.34 0.98
C TYR A 78 -7.52 5.23 1.75
N ARG A 79 -8.63 4.98 1.03
CA ARG A 79 -9.95 4.78 1.64
C ARG A 79 -9.93 3.61 2.62
N SER A 80 -9.39 2.47 2.20
CA SER A 80 -9.31 1.28 3.05
C SER A 80 -8.43 1.50 4.29
N HIS A 81 -7.32 2.23 4.14
CA HIS A 81 -6.41 2.55 5.23
C HIS A 81 -7.11 3.37 6.32
N PHE A 82 -7.82 4.43 5.94
CA PHE A 82 -8.57 5.26 6.88
C PHE A 82 -9.80 4.56 7.45
N SER A 83 -10.60 3.87 6.63
CA SER A 83 -11.77 3.14 7.13
C SER A 83 -11.39 2.04 8.12
N ARG A 84 -10.24 1.37 7.96
CA ARG A 84 -9.77 0.39 8.95
C ARG A 84 -9.38 1.04 10.28
N HIS A 85 -8.80 2.24 10.25
CA HIS A 85 -8.36 2.96 11.44
C HIS A 85 -9.53 3.64 12.17
N PHE A 86 -10.32 4.45 11.47
CA PHE A 86 -11.39 5.26 12.05
C PHE A 86 -12.73 4.52 12.17
N LYS A 87 -12.89 3.37 11.50
CA LYS A 87 -14.18 2.63 11.42
C LYS A 87 -15.31 3.39 10.74
N GLU A 88 -14.97 4.40 9.94
CA GLU A 88 -15.91 5.26 9.24
C GLU A 88 -15.73 5.17 7.71
N PRO A 89 -16.76 5.51 6.92
CA PRO A 89 -16.62 5.70 5.48
C PRO A 89 -15.58 6.79 5.17
N THR A 90 -14.67 6.50 4.24
CA THR A 90 -13.75 7.51 3.70
C THR A 90 -14.05 7.71 2.22
N SER A 91 -14.55 8.90 1.88
CA SER A 91 -14.81 9.30 0.50
C SER A 91 -13.55 9.88 -0.14
N CYS A 92 -13.20 9.36 -1.31
CA CYS A 92 -12.14 9.88 -2.17
C CYS A 92 -12.33 9.29 -3.57
N VAL A 93 -12.09 10.08 -4.60
CA VAL A 93 -12.23 9.70 -6.01
C VAL A 93 -10.91 9.83 -6.76
N SER A 94 -10.83 9.14 -7.90
CA SER A 94 -9.69 9.18 -8.81
C SER A 94 -10.14 9.60 -10.21
N SER A 95 -9.22 10.18 -10.99
CA SER A 95 -9.41 10.37 -12.43
C SER A 95 -9.16 9.10 -13.26
N SER A 96 -8.72 7.99 -12.63
CA SER A 96 -8.53 6.67 -13.24
C SER A 96 -7.67 6.67 -14.51
N MET A 97 -6.44 7.20 -14.42
CA MET A 97 -5.46 7.12 -15.51
C MET A 97 -5.05 5.67 -15.76
N THR A 98 -5.04 5.28 -17.03
CA THR A 98 -4.54 3.99 -17.54
C THR A 98 -3.18 4.19 -18.23
N GLU A 99 -2.63 3.12 -18.81
CA GLU A 99 -1.34 3.17 -19.53
C GLU A 99 -1.38 4.10 -20.76
N ASP A 100 -2.54 4.31 -21.38
CA ASP A 100 -2.69 5.25 -22.51
C ASP A 100 -2.28 6.69 -22.15
N ALA A 101 -2.52 7.09 -20.89
CA ALA A 101 -2.15 8.40 -20.39
C ALA A 101 -0.62 8.57 -20.24
N ALA A 102 0.17 7.50 -20.33
CA ALA A 102 1.62 7.61 -20.41
C ALA A 102 2.09 8.21 -21.75
N VAL A 103 1.29 8.05 -22.82
CA VAL A 103 1.58 8.62 -24.14
C VAL A 103 1.01 10.04 -24.25
N PHE A 104 -0.25 10.22 -23.86
CA PHE A 104 -1.00 11.45 -24.16
C PHE A 104 -1.23 12.37 -22.95
N GLY A 105 -0.75 11.99 -21.77
CA GLY A 105 -1.05 12.68 -20.52
C GLY A 105 -2.47 12.43 -20.03
N GLY A 106 -2.77 12.91 -18.81
CA GLY A 106 -4.03 12.68 -18.13
C GLY A 106 -5.09 13.79 -18.29
N LEU A 107 -4.98 14.68 -19.28
CA LEU A 107 -5.86 15.85 -19.37
C LEU A 107 -7.34 15.46 -19.51
N ASN A 108 -7.66 14.50 -20.40
CA ASN A 108 -9.04 14.03 -20.57
C ASN A 108 -9.58 13.41 -19.27
N ASN A 109 -8.76 12.61 -18.58
CA ASN A 109 -9.09 12.06 -17.27
C ASN A 109 -9.42 13.15 -16.24
N MET A 110 -8.69 14.28 -16.26
CA MET A 110 -8.95 15.40 -15.36
C MET A 110 -10.27 16.09 -15.70
N VAL A 111 -10.50 16.40 -16.98
CA VAL A 111 -11.73 17.09 -17.44
C VAL A 111 -12.96 16.27 -17.10
N ASP A 112 -13.00 15.01 -17.54
CA ASP A 112 -14.14 14.13 -17.30
C ASP A 112 -14.25 13.76 -15.82
N GLY A 113 -13.12 13.54 -15.14
CA GLY A 113 -13.09 13.22 -13.72
C GLY A 113 -13.70 14.32 -12.86
N LEU A 114 -13.35 15.59 -13.10
CA LEU A 114 -13.92 16.72 -12.37
C LEU A 114 -15.41 16.91 -12.68
N ALA A 115 -15.81 16.81 -13.95
CA ALA A 115 -17.21 16.94 -14.36
C ALA A 115 -18.08 15.83 -13.72
N ASN A 116 -17.60 14.59 -13.73
CA ASN A 116 -18.28 13.45 -13.13
C ASN A 116 -18.35 13.57 -11.60
N ALA A 117 -17.25 13.95 -10.95
CA ALA A 117 -17.20 14.10 -9.50
C ALA A 117 -18.09 15.23 -8.97
N TYR A 118 -18.30 16.28 -9.78
CA TYR A 118 -19.21 17.37 -9.43
C TYR A 118 -20.69 17.02 -9.64
N SER A 119 -20.98 16.14 -10.62
CA SER A 119 -22.35 15.80 -10.99
C SER A 119 -22.97 14.69 -10.14
N LEU A 120 -22.16 13.89 -9.46
CA LEU A 120 -22.57 12.80 -8.56
C LEU A 120 -22.81 13.30 -7.13
#